data_AF-A0A1Q4FYU6-F1
#
_entry.id   AF-A0A1Q4FYU6-F1
#
_cell.length_a   1.000
_cell.length_b   1.000
_cell.length_c   1.000
_cell.angle_alpha   90.00
_cell.angle_beta   90.00
_cell.angle_gamma   90.00
#
_symmetry.space_group_name_H-M   'P 1'
#
loop_
_entity.id
_entity.type
_entity.pdbx_description
1 polymer ?
#
loop_
_entity_poly.entity_id
_entity_poly.type
_entity_poly.pdbx_seq_one_letter_code
_entity_poly.pdbx_strand_id
1 'polypeptide(L)'
;MEKKVNGHTADYIKRIAKSIKKNQNISHHEALELASKQNGFHSWKHFQNLLNKSDVPSLVYEMTEIKELTLKTKNPYRNLLIAGLNELLKQNKDLLQFDKNKKEDEGYIFVNLFGFQSVVIWREISFGEISLAVWWKYDHSRHPQANLTGNARENFRDTSPLASKTEYKKFVGVVVHGWVERATGKYIQGSGGDSIIRDYVRRGEKAELEKLPTVQPNGFQAEGLFFV
;
A
#
# COMPACT_ATOMS: atom_id res chain seq x y z
N MET A 1 34.40 10.11 25.04
CA MET A 1 33.51 8.96 24.74
C MET A 1 33.42 8.85 23.22
N GLU A 2 33.65 7.67 22.64
CA GLU A 2 33.51 7.49 21.18
C GLU A 2 32.06 7.74 20.75
N LYS A 3 31.87 8.46 19.63
CA LYS A 3 30.54 8.70 19.05
C LYS A 3 29.94 7.35 18.62
N LYS A 4 28.67 7.13 19.00
CA LYS A 4 27.92 5.90 18.70
C LYS A 4 26.66 6.25 17.91
N VAL A 5 26.33 5.41 16.94
CA VAL A 5 25.06 5.44 16.21
C VAL A 5 24.48 4.04 16.26
N ASN A 6 23.20 3.91 16.65
CA ASN A 6 22.55 2.62 16.90
C ASN A 6 23.36 1.69 17.83
N GLY A 7 23.99 2.27 18.87
CA GLY A 7 24.80 1.51 19.84
C GLY A 7 26.19 1.07 19.34
N HIS A 8 26.52 1.31 18.08
CA HIS A 8 27.78 0.88 17.46
C HIS A 8 28.76 2.05 17.26
N THR A 9 30.06 1.80 17.51
CA THR A 9 31.14 2.75 17.20
C THR A 9 31.73 2.45 15.82
N ALA A 10 32.42 3.43 15.22
CA ALA A 10 33.13 3.22 13.97
C ALA A 10 34.14 2.07 14.05
N ASP A 11 34.77 1.91 15.21
CA ASP A 11 35.78 0.87 15.41
C ASP A 11 35.17 -0.53 15.57
N TYR A 12 33.94 -0.62 16.09
CA TYR A 12 33.17 -1.86 16.07
C TYR A 12 32.88 -2.32 14.63
N ILE A 13 32.37 -1.43 13.77
CA ILE A 13 32.08 -1.74 12.36
C ILE A 13 33.35 -2.10 11.58
N LYS A 14 34.45 -1.37 11.80
CA LYS A 14 35.76 -1.67 11.19
C LYS A 14 36.31 -3.04 11.63
N ARG A 15 36.06 -3.46 12.87
CA ARG A 15 36.49 -4.78 13.37
C ARG A 15 35.75 -5.91 12.68
N ILE A 16 34.44 -5.77 12.48
CA ILE A 16 33.63 -6.71 11.70
C ILE A 16 34.13 -6.75 10.25
N ALA A 17 34.35 -5.59 9.62
CA ALA A 17 34.87 -5.51 8.26
C ALA A 17 36.23 -6.21 8.11
N LYS A 18 37.13 -6.15 9.11
CA LYS A 18 38.40 -6.91 9.09
C LYS A 18 38.18 -8.42 9.07
N SER A 19 37.20 -8.92 9.83
CA SER A 19 36.84 -10.34 9.83
C SER A 19 36.21 -10.76 8.50
N ILE A 20 35.27 -9.97 7.96
CA ILE A 20 34.64 -10.22 6.66
C ILE A 20 35.68 -10.21 5.54
N LYS A 21 36.58 -9.22 5.51
CA LYS A 21 37.66 -9.13 4.52
C LYS A 21 38.50 -10.41 4.48
N LYS A 22 38.88 -10.93 5.66
CA LYS A 22 39.68 -12.15 5.79
C LYS A 22 38.90 -13.39 5.37
N ASN A 23 37.62 -13.47 5.75
CA ASN A 23 36.79 -14.67 5.52
C ASN A 23 36.27 -14.78 4.09
N GLN A 24 36.00 -13.64 3.42
CA GLN A 24 35.39 -13.60 2.10
C GLN A 24 36.40 -13.19 1.00
N ASN A 25 37.64 -12.91 1.37
CA ASN A 25 38.71 -12.47 0.46
C ASN A 25 38.33 -11.30 -0.47
N ILE A 26 37.58 -10.35 0.07
CA ILE A 26 37.11 -9.14 -0.65
C ILE A 26 37.96 -7.92 -0.30
N SER A 27 37.74 -6.80 -1.01
CA SER A 27 38.41 -5.54 -0.68
C SER A 27 37.94 -4.99 0.67
N HIS A 28 38.77 -4.15 1.31
CA HIS A 28 38.41 -3.57 2.61
C HIS A 28 37.18 -2.65 2.50
N HIS A 29 37.02 -1.95 1.38
CA HIS A 29 35.89 -1.06 1.14
C HIS A 29 34.57 -1.84 1.03
N GLU A 30 34.56 -2.93 0.27
CA GLU A 30 33.38 -3.82 0.16
C GLU A 30 33.06 -4.48 1.51
N ALA A 31 34.08 -4.85 2.28
CA ALA A 31 33.87 -5.38 3.61
C ALA A 31 33.26 -4.36 4.59
N LEU A 32 33.58 -3.07 4.44
CA LEU A 32 32.96 -1.98 5.22
C LEU A 32 31.51 -1.75 4.82
N GLU A 33 31.20 -1.82 3.52
CA GLU A 33 29.82 -1.74 3.02
C GLU A 33 28.96 -2.89 3.57
N LEU A 34 29.46 -4.13 3.51
CA LEU A 34 28.76 -5.29 4.04
C LEU A 34 28.61 -5.23 5.55
N ALA A 35 29.67 -4.88 6.29
CA ALA A 35 29.60 -4.72 7.74
C ALA A 35 28.59 -3.64 8.15
N SER A 36 28.51 -2.54 7.40
CA SER A 36 27.56 -1.45 7.67
C SER A 36 26.12 -1.91 7.42
N LYS A 37 25.86 -2.62 6.31
CA LYS A 37 24.55 -3.20 5.98
C LYS A 37 24.10 -4.24 6.99
N GLN A 38 24.99 -5.13 7.42
CA GLN A 38 24.69 -6.14 8.44
C GLN A 38 24.29 -5.53 9.79
N ASN A 39 24.78 -4.32 10.09
CA ASN A 39 24.46 -3.60 11.33
C ASN A 39 23.40 -2.49 11.10
N GLY A 40 22.59 -2.61 10.04
CA GLY A 40 21.41 -1.77 9.83
C GLY A 40 21.65 -0.43 9.14
N PHE A 41 22.80 -0.22 8.49
CA PHE A 41 23.11 1.01 7.76
C PHE A 41 23.10 0.80 6.23
N HIS A 42 22.63 1.78 5.46
CA HIS A 42 22.59 1.68 4.00
C HIS A 42 23.97 1.53 3.33
N SER A 43 25.00 2.15 3.92
CA SER A 43 26.39 2.11 3.44
C SER A 43 27.35 2.57 4.53
N TRP A 44 28.66 2.39 4.32
CA TRP A 44 29.68 2.93 5.23
C TRP A 44 29.61 4.46 5.31
N LYS A 45 29.40 5.11 4.16
CA LYS A 45 29.22 6.57 4.07
C LYS A 45 27.97 7.04 4.82
N HIS A 46 26.87 6.28 4.77
CA HIS A 46 25.66 6.58 5.54
C HIS A 46 25.92 6.54 7.05
N PHE A 47 26.63 5.51 7.53
CA PHE A 47 27.02 5.42 8.94
C PHE A 47 27.94 6.59 9.38
N GLN A 48 28.93 6.95 8.56
CA GLN A 48 29.81 8.09 8.85
C GLN A 48 29.05 9.42 8.90
N ASN A 49 28.09 9.62 7.98
CA ASN A 49 27.24 10.82 7.98
C ASN A 49 26.39 10.91 9.26
N LEU A 50 25.90 9.78 9.79
CA LEU A 50 25.17 9.75 11.04
C LEU A 50 26.06 10.06 12.25
N LEU A 51 27.29 9.52 12.27
CA LEU A 51 28.28 9.86 13.31
C LEU A 51 28.65 11.35 13.31
N ASN A 52 28.67 11.97 12.14
CA ASN A 52 29.00 13.38 12.01
C ASN A 52 27.79 14.29 12.33
N LYS A 53 26.56 13.78 12.25
CA LYS A 53 25.33 14.49 12.63
C LYS A 53 25.04 14.47 14.14
N SER A 54 25.74 13.64 14.92
CA SER A 54 25.43 13.37 16.33
C SER A 54 25.92 14.43 17.33
N ASP A 55 25.76 15.73 17.03
CA ASP A 55 25.89 16.82 18.02
C ASP A 55 24.52 17.33 18.53
N VAL A 56 23.43 16.58 18.32
CA VAL A 56 22.09 16.90 18.89
C VAL A 56 21.42 15.60 19.40
N PRO A 57 20.77 15.59 20.58
CA PRO A 57 20.34 14.36 21.23
C PRO A 57 19.01 13.84 20.65
N SER A 58 19.05 12.82 19.78
CA SER A 58 17.84 12.21 19.18
C SER A 58 17.78 10.67 19.23
N LEU A 59 18.75 9.99 19.85
CA LEU A 59 18.88 8.53 19.75
C LEU A 59 17.92 7.70 20.63
N VAL A 60 17.14 8.32 21.50
CA VAL A 60 16.06 7.62 22.24
C VAL A 60 14.74 7.65 21.44
N TYR A 61 14.58 8.60 20.52
CA TYR A 61 13.38 8.75 19.70
C TYR A 61 13.30 7.71 18.57
N GLU A 62 14.45 7.37 17.97
CA GLU A 62 14.53 6.45 16.82
C GLU A 62 14.21 4.97 17.16
N MET A 63 14.45 4.50 18.40
CA MET A 63 14.14 3.10 18.75
C MET A 63 12.63 2.84 18.91
N THR A 64 11.86 3.85 19.33
CA THR A 64 10.40 3.83 19.27
C THR A 64 9.92 3.88 17.82
N GLU A 65 10.55 4.72 17.00
CA GLU A 65 10.24 4.86 15.58
C GLU A 65 10.57 3.59 14.78
N ILE A 66 11.61 2.82 15.10
CA ILE A 66 11.96 1.59 14.36
C ILE A 66 10.93 0.47 14.58
N LYS A 67 10.36 0.34 15.78
CA LYS A 67 9.18 -0.54 15.99
C LYS A 67 7.97 -0.03 15.21
N GLU A 68 7.79 1.29 15.13
CA GLU A 68 6.80 1.98 14.30
C GLU A 68 7.09 1.95 12.79
N LEU A 69 8.32 1.72 12.34
CA LEU A 69 8.74 1.68 10.93
C LEU A 69 8.66 0.26 10.37
N THR A 70 8.87 -0.77 11.20
CA THR A 70 8.36 -2.13 10.90
C THR A 70 6.83 -2.19 10.91
N LEU A 71 6.19 -1.18 11.51
CA LEU A 71 4.77 -0.85 11.47
C LEU A 71 4.53 0.37 10.57
N LYS A 72 5.29 0.57 9.46
CA LYS A 72 4.82 1.46 8.38
C LYS A 72 3.44 0.95 8.01
N THR A 73 2.41 1.54 8.61
CA THR A 73 1.03 1.18 8.38
C THR A 73 0.83 1.44 6.90
N LYS A 74 0.85 0.38 6.09
CA LYS A 74 0.43 0.47 4.70
C LYS A 74 -0.89 1.21 4.76
N ASN A 75 -1.01 2.29 3.99
CA ASN A 75 -2.18 3.15 4.03
C ASN A 75 -3.44 2.27 4.04
N PRO A 76 -4.32 2.41 5.05
CA PRO A 76 -5.43 1.47 5.27
C PRO A 76 -6.34 1.35 4.04
N TYR A 77 -6.48 2.44 3.28
CA TYR A 77 -7.26 2.50 2.05
C TYR A 77 -6.55 1.81 0.89
N ARG A 78 -5.22 1.93 0.80
CA ARG A 78 -4.41 1.15 -0.15
C ARG A 78 -4.53 -0.34 0.15
N ASN A 79 -4.49 -0.72 1.44
CA ASN A 79 -4.66 -2.10 1.86
C ASN A 79 -6.04 -2.66 1.43
N LEU A 80 -7.10 -1.86 1.51
CA LEU A 80 -8.42 -2.21 0.96
C LEU A 80 -8.39 -2.42 -0.55
N LEU A 81 -7.77 -1.50 -1.32
CA LEU A 81 -7.66 -1.64 -2.77
C LEU A 81 -6.85 -2.89 -3.17
N ILE A 82 -5.75 -3.18 -2.46
CA ILE A 82 -4.97 -4.41 -2.65
C ILE A 82 -5.84 -5.64 -2.39
N ALA A 83 -6.62 -5.65 -1.31
CA ALA A 83 -7.50 -6.76 -0.99
C ALA A 83 -8.57 -6.97 -2.07
N GLY A 84 -9.20 -5.88 -2.53
CA GLY A 84 -10.18 -5.93 -3.62
C GLY A 84 -9.59 -6.44 -4.94
N LEU A 85 -8.44 -5.92 -5.35
CA LEU A 85 -7.77 -6.37 -6.58
C LEU A 85 -7.33 -7.84 -6.50
N ASN A 86 -6.87 -8.29 -5.34
CA ASN A 86 -6.56 -9.71 -5.12
C ASN A 86 -7.79 -10.60 -5.35
N GLU A 87 -8.98 -10.21 -4.89
CA GLU A 87 -10.21 -10.97 -5.13
C GLU A 87 -10.59 -11.01 -6.61
N LEU A 88 -10.42 -9.89 -7.33
CA LEU A 88 -10.63 -9.87 -8.78
C LEU A 88 -9.68 -10.84 -9.50
N LEU A 89 -8.40 -10.84 -9.13
CA LEU A 89 -7.38 -11.70 -9.77
C LEU A 89 -7.55 -13.19 -9.46
N LYS A 90 -8.24 -13.53 -8.36
CA LYS A 90 -8.62 -14.92 -8.11
C LYS A 90 -9.66 -15.42 -9.11
N GLN A 91 -10.58 -14.56 -9.53
CA GLN A 91 -11.65 -14.91 -10.48
C GLN A 91 -11.18 -14.78 -11.93
N ASN A 92 -10.36 -13.78 -12.22
CA ASN A 92 -9.79 -13.52 -13.54
C ASN A 92 -8.29 -13.21 -13.42
N LYS A 93 -7.46 -14.26 -13.54
CA LYS A 93 -5.98 -14.14 -13.45
C LYS A 93 -5.38 -13.21 -14.52
N ASP A 94 -6.11 -13.02 -15.61
CA ASP A 94 -5.65 -12.25 -16.77
C ASP A 94 -6.18 -10.81 -16.76
N LEU A 95 -6.87 -10.37 -15.72
CA LEU A 95 -7.42 -9.02 -15.60
C LEU A 95 -6.35 -7.92 -15.78
N LEU A 96 -5.13 -8.17 -15.30
CA LEU A 96 -4.00 -7.25 -15.44
C LEU A 96 -3.20 -7.46 -16.73
N GLN A 97 -3.58 -8.40 -17.60
CA GLN A 97 -2.98 -8.50 -18.93
C GLN A 97 -3.60 -7.43 -19.82
N PHE A 98 -2.78 -6.48 -20.27
CA PHE A 98 -3.21 -5.43 -21.16
C PHE A 98 -3.11 -5.89 -22.62
N ASP A 99 -4.23 -5.83 -23.33
CA ASP A 99 -4.31 -6.02 -24.77
C ASP A 99 -5.15 -4.89 -25.38
N LYS A 100 -4.51 -4.09 -26.23
CA LYS A 100 -5.13 -2.92 -26.90
C LYS A 100 -6.31 -3.29 -27.79
N ASN A 101 -6.46 -4.56 -28.17
CA ASN A 101 -7.52 -5.04 -29.05
C ASN A 101 -8.69 -5.68 -28.29
N LYS A 102 -8.57 -5.83 -26.96
CA LYS A 102 -9.62 -6.42 -26.13
C LYS A 102 -10.68 -5.37 -25.80
N LYS A 103 -11.95 -5.81 -25.71
CA LYS A 103 -13.04 -4.94 -25.26
C LYS A 103 -12.82 -4.50 -23.81
N GLU A 104 -13.34 -3.32 -23.48
CA GLU A 104 -13.34 -2.74 -22.14
C GLU A 104 -13.78 -3.78 -21.10
N ASP A 105 -12.89 -4.09 -20.16
CA ASP A 105 -13.18 -4.95 -19.01
C ASP A 105 -13.74 -4.06 -17.89
N GLU A 106 -15.06 -4.11 -17.71
CA GLU A 106 -15.75 -3.46 -16.60
C GLU A 106 -16.70 -4.41 -15.89
N GLY A 107 -16.89 -4.19 -14.60
CA GLY A 107 -17.79 -4.99 -13.80
C GLY A 107 -17.74 -4.66 -12.32
N TYR A 108 -18.49 -5.45 -11.57
CA TYR A 108 -18.47 -5.42 -10.12
C TYR A 108 -18.66 -6.83 -9.56
N ILE A 109 -18.16 -7.05 -8.34
CA ILE A 109 -18.40 -8.27 -7.59
C ILE A 109 -18.75 -7.96 -6.14
N PHE A 110 -19.59 -8.82 -5.57
CA PHE A 110 -19.82 -8.90 -4.14
C PHE A 110 -18.81 -9.86 -3.51
N VAL A 111 -18.06 -9.38 -2.53
CA VAL A 111 -17.01 -10.16 -1.86
C VAL A 111 -16.95 -9.87 -0.38
N ASN A 112 -16.41 -10.82 0.39
CA ASN A 112 -16.09 -10.58 1.79
C ASN A 112 -14.64 -10.09 1.91
N LEU A 113 -14.45 -8.84 2.32
CA LEU A 113 -13.13 -8.27 2.62
C LEU A 113 -13.01 -8.05 4.12
N PHE A 114 -12.04 -8.72 4.74
CA PHE A 114 -11.76 -8.62 6.17
C PHE A 114 -12.97 -8.94 7.07
N GLY A 115 -13.77 -9.94 6.68
CA GLY A 115 -14.96 -10.35 7.42
C GLY A 115 -16.24 -9.61 7.02
N PHE A 116 -16.16 -8.57 6.19
CA PHE A 116 -17.32 -7.74 5.84
C PHE A 116 -17.70 -7.83 4.37
N GLN A 117 -19.01 -7.92 4.14
CA GLN A 117 -19.60 -7.79 2.81
C GLN A 117 -19.15 -6.46 2.18
N SER A 118 -18.66 -6.54 0.95
CA SER A 118 -18.07 -5.43 0.22
C SER A 118 -18.42 -5.54 -1.26
N VAL A 119 -18.29 -4.42 -1.96
CA VAL A 119 -18.38 -4.37 -3.43
C VAL A 119 -17.02 -3.95 -3.95
N VAL A 120 -16.52 -4.66 -4.96
CA VAL A 120 -15.35 -4.24 -5.73
C VAL A 120 -15.83 -3.95 -7.14
N ILE A 121 -15.51 -2.77 -7.64
CA ILE A 121 -15.92 -2.28 -8.96
C ILE A 121 -14.65 -1.98 -9.74
N TRP A 122 -14.60 -2.41 -10.99
CA TRP A 122 -13.51 -2.08 -11.89
C TRP A 122 -14.06 -1.61 -13.23
N ARG A 123 -13.33 -0.69 -13.84
CA ARG A 123 -13.56 -0.25 -15.21
C ARG A 123 -12.23 0.01 -15.87
N GLU A 124 -12.04 -0.56 -17.04
CA GLU A 124 -11.00 -0.09 -17.95
C GLU A 124 -11.24 1.38 -18.30
N ILE A 125 -10.21 2.19 -18.10
CA ILE A 125 -10.20 3.56 -18.59
C ILE A 125 -9.09 3.68 -19.65
N SER A 126 -9.15 4.75 -20.43
CA SER A 126 -8.22 4.99 -21.52
C SER A 126 -6.75 4.82 -21.09
N PHE A 127 -5.90 4.42 -22.03
CA PHE A 127 -4.44 4.24 -21.85
C PHE A 127 -3.99 2.99 -21.07
N GLY A 128 -4.86 1.99 -20.91
CA GLY A 128 -4.48 0.70 -20.33
C GLY A 128 -4.52 0.65 -18.81
N GLU A 129 -5.17 1.64 -18.21
CA GLU A 129 -5.42 1.70 -16.77
C GLU A 129 -6.77 1.06 -16.41
N ILE A 130 -6.90 0.65 -15.15
CA ILE A 130 -8.18 0.28 -14.56
C ILE A 130 -8.48 1.26 -13.43
N SER A 131 -9.66 1.89 -13.48
CA SER A 131 -10.28 2.48 -12.30
C SER A 131 -10.79 1.38 -11.39
N LEU A 132 -10.33 1.35 -10.15
CA LEU A 132 -10.68 0.36 -9.14
C LEU A 132 -11.32 1.05 -7.95
N ALA A 133 -12.54 0.64 -7.58
CA ALA A 133 -13.23 1.12 -6.40
C ALA A 133 -13.59 -0.03 -5.45
N VAL A 134 -13.59 0.27 -4.15
CA VAL A 134 -13.98 -0.66 -3.08
C VAL A 134 -14.98 0.03 -2.15
N TRP A 135 -16.15 -0.58 -2.01
CA TRP A 135 -17.18 -0.20 -1.04
C TRP A 135 -17.14 -1.22 0.09
N TRP A 136 -16.46 -0.87 1.19
CA TRP A 136 -16.25 -1.76 2.33
C TRP A 136 -17.38 -1.63 3.36
N LYS A 137 -17.76 -2.76 3.97
CA LYS A 137 -18.94 -2.88 4.85
C LYS A 137 -20.23 -2.42 4.16
N TYR A 138 -20.42 -2.88 2.93
CA TYR A 138 -21.60 -2.60 2.14
C TYR A 138 -22.77 -3.51 2.55
N ASP A 139 -23.93 -2.90 2.80
CA ASP A 139 -25.19 -3.55 3.09
C ASP A 139 -26.24 -3.15 2.05
N HIS A 140 -26.47 -4.03 1.08
CA HIS A 140 -27.42 -3.78 -0.01
C HIS A 140 -28.84 -3.53 0.51
N SER A 141 -29.26 -4.19 1.59
CA SER A 141 -30.63 -4.08 2.12
C SER A 141 -30.94 -2.68 2.66
N ARG A 142 -29.91 -1.92 3.02
CA ARG A 142 -30.01 -0.56 3.56
C ARG A 142 -29.71 0.51 2.50
N HIS A 143 -29.37 0.11 1.29
CA HIS A 143 -29.13 1.02 0.18
C HIS A 143 -30.46 1.64 -0.28
N PRO A 144 -30.62 2.98 -0.27
CA PRO A 144 -31.90 3.62 -0.57
C PRO A 144 -32.41 3.31 -1.99
N GLN A 145 -31.51 2.92 -2.89
CA GLN A 145 -31.83 2.60 -4.28
C GLN A 145 -31.72 1.10 -4.64
N ALA A 146 -31.59 0.20 -3.66
CA ALA A 146 -31.44 -1.25 -3.95
C ALA A 146 -32.65 -1.86 -4.69
N ASN A 147 -33.85 -1.48 -4.25
CA ASN A 147 -35.12 -2.06 -4.72
C ASN A 147 -35.87 -1.15 -5.70
N LEU A 148 -35.23 -0.09 -6.17
CA LEU A 148 -35.81 0.77 -7.21
C LEU A 148 -35.67 0.11 -8.59
N THR A 149 -36.29 0.71 -9.60
CA THR A 149 -36.29 0.21 -10.98
C THR A 149 -35.75 1.26 -11.94
N GLY A 150 -35.27 0.82 -13.12
CA GLY A 150 -34.72 1.70 -14.15
C GLY A 150 -33.46 2.44 -13.69
N ASN A 151 -33.28 3.67 -14.15
CA ASN A 151 -32.08 4.49 -13.88
C ASN A 151 -31.93 4.92 -12.41
N ALA A 152 -32.98 4.75 -11.60
CA ALA A 152 -32.95 5.04 -10.17
C ALA A 152 -32.44 3.87 -9.35
N ARG A 153 -32.20 2.69 -9.95
CA ARG A 153 -31.65 1.53 -9.26
C ARG A 153 -30.13 1.58 -9.30
N GLU A 154 -29.49 1.24 -8.18
CA GLU A 154 -28.04 1.03 -8.14
C GLU A 154 -27.62 0.00 -9.19
N ASN A 155 -26.62 0.36 -10.00
CA ASN A 155 -26.12 -0.45 -11.12
C ASN A 155 -24.62 -0.73 -11.04
N PHE A 156 -23.94 -0.21 -10.00
CA PHE A 156 -22.53 -0.39 -9.70
C PHE A 156 -21.59 0.00 -10.85
N ARG A 157 -21.98 1.00 -11.65
CA ARG A 157 -21.18 1.51 -12.77
C ARG A 157 -20.28 2.68 -12.41
N ASP A 158 -20.40 3.21 -11.21
CA ASP A 158 -19.63 4.37 -10.76
C ASP A 158 -18.72 3.98 -9.59
N THR A 159 -17.70 4.80 -9.31
CA THR A 159 -16.77 4.53 -8.19
C THR A 159 -17.43 4.75 -6.83
N SER A 160 -18.59 5.40 -6.79
CA SER A 160 -19.36 5.72 -5.60
C SER A 160 -20.82 5.26 -5.70
N PRO A 161 -21.46 4.89 -4.57
CA PRO A 161 -22.87 4.50 -4.56
C PRO A 161 -23.79 5.58 -5.10
N LEU A 162 -24.81 5.16 -5.86
CA LEU A 162 -25.90 5.99 -6.34
C LEU A 162 -26.83 6.33 -5.17
N ALA A 163 -26.40 7.26 -4.33
CA ALA A 163 -27.15 7.80 -3.21
C ALA A 163 -26.54 9.15 -2.78
N SER A 164 -27.27 9.95 -2.02
CA SER A 164 -26.68 11.10 -1.35
C SER A 164 -25.64 10.64 -0.32
N LYS A 165 -24.50 11.36 -0.22
CA LYS A 165 -23.46 11.07 0.78
C LYS A 165 -23.99 11.10 2.23
N THR A 166 -25.09 11.81 2.49
CA THR A 166 -25.74 11.83 3.82
C THR A 166 -26.34 10.48 4.21
N GLU A 167 -26.71 9.66 3.22
CA GLU A 167 -27.31 8.34 3.37
C GLU A 167 -26.26 7.22 3.52
N TYR A 168 -25.01 7.46 3.09
CA TYR A 168 -23.96 6.43 3.06
C TYR A 168 -23.73 5.77 4.41
N LYS A 169 -23.81 6.54 5.51
CA LYS A 169 -23.68 6.02 6.88
C LYS A 169 -24.66 4.88 7.21
N LYS A 170 -25.75 4.75 6.45
CA LYS A 170 -26.75 3.69 6.64
C LYS A 170 -26.30 2.37 6.02
N PHE A 171 -25.50 2.37 4.95
CA PHE A 171 -25.27 1.17 4.15
C PHE A 171 -23.83 0.91 3.74
N VAL A 172 -22.89 1.85 3.89
CA VAL A 172 -21.48 1.63 3.55
C VAL A 172 -20.55 2.22 4.62
N GLY A 173 -19.48 1.50 4.93
CA GLY A 173 -18.47 1.95 5.89
C GLY A 173 -17.46 2.89 5.22
N VAL A 174 -16.87 2.44 4.12
CA VAL A 174 -15.82 3.18 3.41
C VAL A 174 -16.01 3.03 1.91
N VAL A 175 -15.82 4.13 1.17
CA VAL A 175 -15.80 4.18 -0.29
C VAL A 175 -14.47 4.79 -0.72
N VAL A 176 -13.64 3.99 -1.37
CA VAL A 176 -12.32 4.39 -1.86
C VAL A 176 -12.14 3.94 -3.29
N HIS A 177 -11.37 4.72 -4.06
CA HIS A 177 -10.99 4.33 -5.40
C HIS A 177 -9.58 4.83 -5.74
N GLY A 178 -9.03 4.26 -6.81
CA GLY A 178 -7.74 4.63 -7.36
C GLY A 178 -7.52 3.94 -8.70
N TRP A 179 -6.31 4.08 -9.22
CA TRP A 179 -5.95 3.58 -10.54
C TRP A 179 -4.97 2.42 -10.45
N VAL A 180 -5.14 1.45 -11.35
CA VAL A 180 -4.25 0.32 -11.53
C VAL A 180 -3.64 0.42 -12.92
N GLU A 181 -2.34 0.59 -12.98
CA GLU A 181 -1.56 0.59 -14.21
C GLU A 181 -1.31 -0.84 -14.67
N ARG A 182 -1.60 -1.18 -15.94
CA ARG A 182 -1.37 -2.55 -16.47
C ARG A 182 -0.25 -2.66 -17.50
N ALA A 183 0.04 -1.58 -18.24
CA ALA A 183 0.91 -1.65 -19.41
C ALA A 183 2.40 -1.68 -19.06
N THR A 184 2.82 -0.93 -18.05
CA THR A 184 4.25 -0.68 -17.74
C THR A 184 4.77 -1.46 -16.55
N GLY A 185 3.91 -1.85 -15.59
CA GLY A 185 4.41 -2.49 -14.37
C GLY A 185 3.41 -3.21 -13.48
N LYS A 186 2.11 -3.21 -13.79
CA LYS A 186 1.06 -3.86 -12.97
C LYS A 186 1.12 -3.40 -11.52
N TYR A 187 0.59 -2.22 -11.23
CA TYR A 187 0.64 -1.65 -9.89
C TYR A 187 -0.53 -0.72 -9.59
N ILE A 188 -0.86 -0.56 -8.31
CA ILE A 188 -1.77 0.51 -7.88
C ILE A 188 -0.98 1.81 -7.88
N GLN A 189 -1.43 2.81 -8.64
CA GLN A 189 -0.71 4.06 -8.83
C GLN A 189 -0.55 4.86 -7.52
N GLY A 190 0.50 5.69 -7.47
CA GLY A 190 0.87 6.48 -6.31
C GLY A 190 1.61 5.68 -5.23
N SER A 191 2.05 6.39 -4.19
CA SER A 191 2.74 5.83 -3.02
C SER A 191 1.99 6.19 -1.73
N GLY A 192 1.97 5.30 -0.74
CA GLY A 192 1.29 5.55 0.52
C GLY A 192 -0.20 5.87 0.33
N GLY A 193 -0.62 7.07 0.72
CA GLY A 193 -2.00 7.56 0.55
C GLY A 193 -2.23 8.40 -0.69
N ASP A 194 -1.18 8.67 -1.46
CA ASP A 194 -1.27 9.52 -2.65
C ASP A 194 -2.01 8.78 -3.76
N SER A 195 -2.75 9.53 -4.57
CA SER A 195 -3.58 9.02 -5.68
C SER A 195 -4.70 8.05 -5.27
N ILE A 196 -4.98 7.91 -3.97
CA ILE A 196 -6.16 7.20 -3.46
C ILE A 196 -7.22 8.23 -3.07
N ILE A 197 -8.34 8.17 -3.76
CA ILE A 197 -9.49 9.02 -3.49
C ILE A 197 -10.37 8.33 -2.45
N ARG A 198 -10.76 9.11 -1.44
CA ARG A 198 -11.58 8.67 -0.30
C ARG A 198 -12.93 9.38 -0.40
N ASP A 199 -13.83 8.86 -1.21
CA ASP A 199 -15.14 9.49 -1.44
C ASP A 199 -15.97 9.58 -0.18
N TYR A 200 -15.84 8.58 0.69
CA TYR A 200 -16.50 8.52 1.99
C TYR A 200 -15.79 7.60 2.98
N VAL A 201 -15.73 8.04 4.25
CA VAL A 201 -15.27 7.23 5.39
C VAL A 201 -16.22 7.49 6.55
N ARG A 202 -16.98 6.48 6.97
CA ARG A 202 -17.84 6.57 8.16
C ARG A 202 -16.98 6.79 9.39
N ARG A 203 -17.49 7.59 10.33
CA ARG A 203 -16.81 7.88 11.60
C ARG A 203 -16.42 6.58 12.32
N GLY A 204 -15.15 6.47 12.70
CA GLY A 204 -14.59 5.30 13.39
C GLY A 204 -13.92 4.29 12.44
N GLU A 205 -14.35 4.20 11.18
CA GLU A 205 -13.89 3.14 10.27
C GLU A 205 -12.41 3.25 9.92
N LYS A 206 -11.84 4.47 9.85
CA LYS A 206 -10.40 4.64 9.65
C LYS A 206 -9.59 3.88 10.71
N ALA A 207 -9.95 4.03 11.98
CA ALA A 207 -9.26 3.38 13.09
C ALA A 207 -9.49 1.86 13.11
N GLU A 208 -10.58 1.38 12.51
CA GLU A 208 -10.79 -0.05 12.30
C GLU A 208 -9.91 -0.59 11.16
N LEU A 209 -9.84 0.12 10.03
CA LEU A 209 -8.99 -0.27 8.91
C LEU A 209 -7.51 -0.34 9.30
N GLU A 210 -7.04 0.59 10.14
CA GLU A 210 -5.66 0.61 10.65
C GLU A 210 -5.31 -0.63 11.50
N LYS A 211 -6.31 -1.34 12.03
CA LYS A 211 -6.14 -2.57 12.81
C LYS A 211 -6.20 -3.84 11.95
N LEU A 212 -6.62 -3.73 10.70
CA LEU A 212 -6.76 -4.88 9.81
C LEU A 212 -5.38 -5.42 9.41
N PRO A 213 -5.29 -6.74 9.13
CA PRO A 213 -4.04 -7.32 8.68
C PRO A 213 -3.62 -6.72 7.33
N THR A 214 -2.31 -6.50 7.18
CA THR A 214 -1.74 -6.08 5.90
C THR A 214 -1.83 -7.21 4.88
N VAL A 215 -2.41 -6.90 3.72
CA VAL A 215 -2.53 -7.81 2.58
C VAL A 215 -1.32 -7.63 1.66
N GLN A 216 -0.83 -8.75 1.13
CA GLN A 216 0.21 -8.75 0.11
C GLN A 216 -0.42 -8.75 -1.30
N PRO A 217 0.06 -7.90 -2.21
CA PRO A 217 -0.32 -7.95 -3.62
C PRO A 217 -0.08 -9.31 -4.25
N ASN A 218 -1.03 -9.80 -5.05
CA ASN A 218 -0.92 -11.05 -5.78
C ASN A 218 -0.59 -10.81 -7.26
N GLY A 219 0.69 -10.80 -7.62
CA GLY A 219 1.12 -10.64 -9.02
C GLY A 219 1.11 -9.20 -9.55
N PHE A 220 1.06 -8.21 -8.65
CA PHE A 220 1.18 -6.77 -8.93
C PHE A 220 1.97 -6.07 -7.82
N GLN A 221 2.35 -4.81 -7.99
CA GLN A 221 3.00 -4.01 -6.95
C GLN A 221 1.98 -3.13 -6.20
N ALA A 222 2.18 -2.96 -4.90
CA ALA A 222 1.30 -2.16 -4.07
C ALA A 222 1.30 -0.67 -4.43
N GLU A 223 2.38 -0.18 -5.05
CA GLU A 223 2.65 1.23 -5.33
C GLU A 223 3.42 1.35 -6.64
N GLY A 224 3.35 2.51 -7.29
CA GLY A 224 4.07 2.82 -8.52
C GLY A 224 3.87 4.26 -8.96
N LEU A 225 4.36 4.60 -10.16
CA LEU A 225 4.23 5.96 -10.69
C LEU A 225 2.75 6.35 -10.85
N PHE A 226 2.43 7.61 -10.60
CA PHE A 226 1.12 8.16 -10.90
C PHE A 226 1.19 8.91 -12.23
N PHE A 227 0.30 8.57 -13.15
CA PHE A 227 0.17 9.28 -14.43
C PHE A 227 -0.98 10.30 -14.30
N VAL A 228 -0.78 11.50 -14.86
CA VAL A 228 -1.74 12.62 -14.83
C VAL A 228 -2.21 12.91 -16.25
#